data_AF-A0A2P4XXV1-F1
#
_entry.id   AF-A0A2P4XXV1-F1
#
_cell.length_a   1.000
_cell.length_b   1.000
_cell.length_c   1.000
_cell.angle_alpha   90.00
_cell.angle_beta   90.00
_cell.angle_gamma   90.00
#
_symmetry.space_group_name_H-M   'P 1'
#
loop_
_entity.id
_entity.type
_entity.pdbx_description
1 polymer ?
#
loop_
_entity_poly.entity_id
_entity_poly.type
_entity_poly.pdbx_seq_one_letter_code
_entity_poly.pdbx_strand_id
1 'polypeptide(L)'
;MERQALERGDVSMLATLRIGELDKLVAAMRQKQAITQAAINHYETEIGHIDREVASIMARYTPMCKRLEARHQERNELQRQLDTATKQFGDVLNATKKRLRASAHEHVQHVRREASAELTSTRGYSLGRNSTVYQNLRK
;
A
#
# COMPACT_ATOMS: atom_id res chain seq x y z
N MET A 1 -19.03 -101.12 9.94
CA MET A 1 -18.07 -100.29 9.18
C MET A 1 -18.72 -99.04 8.54
N GLU A 2 -19.97 -98.70 8.85
CA GLU A 2 -20.66 -97.56 8.18
C GLU A 2 -20.77 -96.28 9.02
N ARG A 3 -20.37 -96.28 10.30
CA ARG A 3 -20.47 -95.08 11.16
C ARG A 3 -19.30 -94.10 11.06
N GLN A 4 -18.16 -94.50 10.48
CA GLN A 4 -16.98 -93.62 10.34
C GLN A 4 -16.98 -92.79 9.05
N ALA A 5 -17.85 -93.08 8.09
CA ALA A 5 -17.97 -92.30 6.86
C ALA A 5 -18.85 -91.04 7.02
N LEU A 6 -19.80 -91.06 7.96
CA LEU A 6 -20.69 -89.94 8.24
C LEU A 6 -19.98 -88.77 8.94
N GLU A 7 -19.07 -89.02 9.88
CA GLU A 7 -18.34 -87.95 10.58
C GLU A 7 -17.25 -87.27 9.73
N ARG A 8 -16.67 -87.98 8.74
CA ARG A 8 -15.68 -87.40 7.82
C ARG A 8 -16.32 -86.59 6.67
N GLY A 9 -17.57 -86.91 6.31
CA GLY A 9 -18.35 -86.17 5.32
C GLY A 9 -18.75 -84.77 5.80
N ASP A 10 -19.10 -84.63 7.08
CA ASP A 10 -19.53 -83.36 7.68
C ASP A 10 -18.40 -82.33 7.80
N VAL A 11 -17.17 -82.75 8.10
CA VAL A 11 -16.03 -81.83 8.22
C VAL A 11 -15.61 -81.28 6.86
N SER A 12 -15.63 -82.11 5.81
CA SER A 12 -15.32 -81.67 4.44
C SER A 12 -16.39 -80.74 3.87
N MET A 13 -17.67 -81.00 4.18
CA MET A 13 -18.79 -80.14 3.79
C MET A 13 -18.73 -78.80 4.53
N LEU A 14 -18.46 -78.82 5.83
CA LEU A 14 -18.28 -77.61 6.64
C LEU A 14 -17.11 -76.76 6.16
N ALA A 15 -15.97 -77.39 5.83
CA ALA A 15 -14.81 -76.69 5.26
C ALA A 15 -15.16 -76.00 3.93
N THR A 16 -15.90 -76.68 3.04
CA THR A 16 -16.35 -76.12 1.76
C THR A 16 -17.29 -74.91 1.97
N LEU A 17 -18.21 -74.99 2.92
CA LEU A 17 -19.09 -73.87 3.28
C LEU A 17 -18.30 -72.68 3.84
N ARG A 18 -17.31 -72.92 4.70
CA ARG A 18 -16.42 -71.87 5.23
C ARG A 18 -15.56 -71.23 4.15
N ILE A 19 -15.05 -72.01 3.19
CA ILE A 19 -14.32 -71.48 2.03
C ILE A 19 -15.25 -70.58 1.21
N GLY A 20 -16.49 -71.01 0.94
CA GLY A 20 -17.46 -70.19 0.21
C GLY A 20 -17.88 -68.90 0.94
N GLU A 21 -17.94 -68.92 2.27
CA GLU A 21 -18.15 -67.70 3.09
C GLU A 21 -16.95 -66.76 3.02
N LEU A 22 -15.74 -67.29 3.10
CA LEU A 22 -14.49 -66.52 2.98
C LEU A 22 -14.36 -65.90 1.58
N ASP A 23 -14.69 -66.63 0.51
CA ASP A 23 -14.67 -66.10 -0.85
C ASP A 23 -15.64 -64.93 -1.04
N LYS A 24 -16.84 -65.01 -0.43
CA LYS A 24 -17.80 -63.90 -0.42
C LYS A 24 -17.25 -62.68 0.33
N LEU A 25 -16.60 -62.88 1.47
CA LEU A 25 -15.96 -61.80 2.23
C LEU A 25 -14.81 -61.17 1.45
N VAL A 26 -13.96 -61.98 0.81
CA VAL A 26 -12.86 -61.50 -0.03
C VAL A 26 -13.40 -60.70 -1.23
N ALA A 27 -14.46 -61.18 -1.88
CA ALA A 27 -15.12 -60.45 -2.97
C ALA A 27 -15.67 -59.09 -2.49
N ALA A 28 -16.36 -59.06 -1.34
CA ALA A 28 -16.87 -57.82 -0.76
C ALA A 28 -15.74 -56.85 -0.35
N MET A 29 -14.62 -57.36 0.19
CA MET A 29 -13.45 -56.55 0.51
C MET A 29 -12.81 -55.96 -0.74
N ARG A 30 -12.63 -56.74 -1.81
CA ARG A 30 -12.10 -56.25 -3.09
C ARG A 30 -13.00 -55.18 -3.70
N GLN A 31 -14.31 -55.35 -3.63
CA GLN A 31 -15.27 -54.35 -4.09
C GLN A 31 -15.15 -53.05 -3.29
N LYS A 32 -15.08 -53.14 -1.96
CA LYS A 32 -14.86 -51.96 -1.10
C LYS A 32 -13.53 -51.27 -1.42
N GLN A 33 -12.46 -52.04 -1.59
CA GLN A 33 -11.15 -51.50 -1.95
C GLN A 33 -11.18 -50.76 -3.29
N ALA A 34 -11.86 -51.32 -4.31
CA ALA A 34 -12.01 -50.67 -5.60
C ALA A 34 -12.79 -49.34 -5.50
N ILE A 35 -13.86 -49.30 -4.70
CA ILE A 35 -14.64 -48.07 -4.46
C ILE A 35 -13.77 -47.03 -3.75
N THR A 36 -13.04 -47.42 -2.70
CA THR A 36 -12.15 -46.52 -1.97
C THR A 36 -11.03 -45.99 -2.87
N GLN A 37 -10.43 -46.83 -3.71
CA GLN A 37 -9.40 -46.40 -4.65
C GLN A 37 -9.94 -45.42 -5.69
N ALA A 38 -11.14 -45.67 -6.21
CA ALA A 38 -11.79 -44.74 -7.14
C ALA A 38 -12.07 -43.38 -6.49
N ALA A 39 -12.51 -43.37 -5.22
CA ALA A 39 -12.71 -42.14 -4.46
C ALA A 39 -11.39 -41.39 -4.20
N ILE A 40 -10.31 -42.10 -3.84
CA ILE A 40 -8.98 -41.50 -3.66
C ILE A 40 -8.53 -40.83 -4.96
N ASN A 41 -8.59 -41.53 -6.09
CA ASN A 41 -8.19 -40.99 -7.38
C ASN A 41 -9.02 -39.73 -7.73
N HIS A 42 -10.32 -39.74 -7.44
CA HIS A 42 -11.17 -38.57 -7.64
C HIS A 42 -10.69 -37.38 -6.79
N TYR A 43 -10.46 -37.58 -5.49
CA TYR A 43 -10.00 -36.50 -4.62
C TYR A 43 -8.62 -35.96 -5.01
N GLU A 44 -7.71 -36.82 -5.47
CA GLU A 44 -6.41 -36.38 -6.00
C GLU A 44 -6.58 -35.47 -7.22
N THR A 45 -7.52 -35.77 -8.11
CA THR A 45 -7.80 -34.89 -9.27
C THR A 45 -8.41 -33.55 -8.85
N GLU A 46 -9.30 -33.53 -7.85
CA GLU A 46 -9.88 -32.30 -7.32
C GLU A 46 -8.83 -31.43 -6.62
N ILE A 47 -7.96 -32.03 -5.80
CA ILE A 47 -6.85 -31.31 -5.16
C ILE A 47 -5.96 -30.68 -6.23
N GLY A 48 -5.59 -31.44 -7.27
CA GLY A 48 -4.81 -30.92 -8.38
C GLY A 48 -5.52 -29.81 -9.17
N HIS A 49 -6.86 -29.82 -9.23
CA HIS A 49 -7.63 -28.72 -9.80
C HIS A 49 -7.55 -27.46 -8.92
N ILE A 50 -7.78 -27.60 -7.62
CA ILE A 50 -7.71 -26.50 -6.65
C ILE A 50 -6.33 -25.85 -6.67
N ASP A 51 -5.25 -26.63 -6.70
CA ASP A 51 -3.88 -26.10 -6.75
C ASP A 51 -3.64 -25.24 -8.00
N ARG A 52 -4.17 -25.64 -9.16
CA ARG A 52 -4.09 -24.85 -10.41
C ARG A 52 -4.89 -23.56 -10.31
N GLU A 53 -6.08 -23.62 -9.72
CA GLU A 53 -6.90 -22.42 -9.52
C GLU A 53 -6.22 -21.43 -8.58
N VAL A 54 -5.66 -21.91 -7.47
CA VAL A 54 -4.88 -21.08 -6.54
C VAL A 54 -3.69 -20.44 -7.26
N ALA A 55 -2.92 -21.22 -8.03
CA ALA A 55 -1.80 -20.69 -8.81
C ALA A 55 -2.25 -19.62 -9.82
N SER A 56 -3.37 -19.86 -10.52
CA SER A 56 -3.95 -18.91 -11.47
C SER A 56 -4.41 -17.61 -10.81
N ILE A 57 -5.08 -17.71 -9.66
CA ILE A 57 -5.50 -16.56 -8.85
C ILE A 57 -4.27 -15.77 -8.39
N MET A 58 -3.27 -16.44 -7.81
CA MET A 58 -2.05 -15.77 -7.36
C MET A 58 -1.31 -15.08 -8.51
N ALA A 59 -1.17 -15.74 -9.66
CA ALA A 59 -0.55 -15.15 -10.84
C ALA A 59 -1.26 -13.86 -11.31
N ARG A 60 -2.57 -13.75 -11.12
CA ARG A 60 -3.34 -12.54 -11.42
C ARG A 60 -3.27 -11.47 -10.33
N TYR A 61 -3.36 -11.85 -9.07
CA TYR A 61 -3.44 -10.90 -7.95
C TYR A 61 -2.09 -10.34 -7.54
N THR A 62 -1.02 -11.14 -7.50
CA THR A 62 0.33 -10.67 -7.14
C THR A 62 0.80 -9.45 -7.95
N PRO A 63 0.69 -9.41 -9.30
CA PRO A 63 1.09 -8.23 -10.05
C PRO A 63 0.17 -7.02 -9.77
N MET A 64 -1.11 -7.24 -9.46
CA MET A 64 -2.01 -6.15 -9.08
C MET A 64 -1.60 -5.53 -7.74
N CYS A 65 -1.24 -6.34 -6.74
CA CYS A 65 -0.71 -5.86 -5.46
C CYS A 65 0.57 -5.03 -5.65
N LYS A 66 1.52 -5.53 -6.46
CA LYS A 66 2.75 -4.78 -6.79
C LYS A 66 2.46 -3.46 -7.48
N ARG A 67 1.50 -3.42 -8.41
CA ARG A 67 1.07 -2.18 -9.07
C ARG A 67 0.44 -1.21 -8.08
N LEU A 68 -0.36 -1.70 -7.14
CA LEU A 68 -0.99 -0.86 -6.11
C LEU A 68 0.06 -0.25 -5.19
N GLU A 69 1.04 -1.02 -4.74
CA GLU A 69 2.17 -0.53 -3.94
C GLU A 69 2.97 0.55 -4.69
N ALA A 70 3.29 0.33 -5.97
CA ALA A 70 3.98 1.32 -6.80
C ALA A 70 3.18 2.62 -6.91
N ARG A 71 1.85 2.54 -7.11
CA ARG A 71 0.97 3.72 -7.14
C ARG A 71 0.90 4.45 -5.80
N HIS A 72 0.92 3.72 -4.69
CA HIS A 72 0.99 4.34 -3.37
C HIS A 72 2.30 5.10 -3.16
N GLN A 73 3.43 4.54 -3.60
CA GLN A 73 4.73 5.22 -3.54
C GLN A 73 4.75 6.48 -4.41
N GLU A 74 4.26 6.39 -5.65
CA GLU A 74 4.15 7.52 -6.58
C GLU A 74 3.31 8.65 -5.98
N ARG A 75 2.14 8.33 -5.42
CA ARG A 75 1.27 9.32 -4.76
C ARG A 75 1.99 10.01 -3.59
N ASN A 76 2.69 9.25 -2.75
CA ASN A 76 3.40 9.80 -1.60
C ASN A 76 4.55 10.72 -2.03
N GLU A 77 5.24 10.38 -3.12
CA GLU A 77 6.29 11.22 -3.70
C GLU A 77 5.71 12.52 -4.27
N LEU A 78 4.62 12.44 -5.04
CA LEU A 78 3.92 13.61 -5.55
C LEU A 78 3.41 14.52 -4.42
N GLN A 79 2.91 13.95 -3.32
CA GLN A 79 2.51 14.73 -2.15
C GLN A 79 3.69 15.50 -1.54
N ARG A 80 4.86 14.87 -1.40
CA ARG A 80 6.07 15.54 -0.89
C ARG A 80 6.53 16.66 -1.81
N GLN A 81 6.47 16.44 -3.13
CA GLN A 81 6.79 17.47 -4.12
C GLN A 81 5.82 18.65 -4.03
N LEU A 82 4.52 18.38 -3.89
CA LEU A 82 3.51 19.40 -3.69
C LEU A 82 3.75 20.20 -2.41
N ASP A 83 3.99 19.53 -1.28
CA ASP A 83 4.27 20.20 0.00
C ASP A 83 5.52 21.10 -0.10
N THR A 84 6.54 20.64 -0.82
CA THR A 84 7.77 21.41 -1.05
C THR A 84 7.50 22.63 -1.93
N ALA A 85 6.76 22.45 -3.04
CA ALA A 85 6.37 23.54 -3.91
C ALA A 85 5.52 24.58 -3.16
N THR A 86 4.55 24.13 -2.35
CA THR A 86 3.73 25.03 -1.52
C THR A 86 4.57 25.87 -0.56
N LYS A 87 5.58 25.27 0.09
CA LYS A 87 6.51 26.02 0.95
C LYS A 87 7.30 27.04 0.14
N GLN A 88 7.89 26.64 -0.99
CA GLN A 88 8.64 27.54 -1.88
C GLN A 88 7.78 28.71 -2.37
N PHE A 89 6.53 28.47 -2.77
CA PHE A 89 5.60 29.52 -3.14
C PHE A 89 5.33 30.48 -1.98
N GLY A 90 5.11 29.96 -0.77
CA GLY A 90 4.95 30.77 0.44
C GLY A 90 6.17 31.66 0.70
N ASP A 91 7.38 31.13 0.56
CA ASP A 91 8.63 31.85 0.75
C ASP A 91 8.81 32.97 -0.28
N VAL A 92 8.52 32.69 -1.56
CA VAL A 92 8.57 33.68 -2.64
C VAL A 92 7.58 34.81 -2.40
N LEU A 93 6.33 34.49 -2.02
CA LEU A 93 5.32 35.50 -1.70
C LEU A 93 5.74 36.38 -0.52
N ASN A 94 6.26 35.76 0.54
CA ASN A 94 6.76 36.48 1.71
C ASN A 94 7.94 37.39 1.38
N ALA A 95 8.91 36.89 0.60
CA ALA A 95 10.05 37.68 0.15
C ALA A 95 9.61 38.86 -0.73
N THR A 96 8.67 38.63 -1.65
CA THR A 96 8.14 39.65 -2.56
C THR A 96 7.39 40.73 -1.78
N LYS A 97 6.54 40.34 -0.83
CA LYS A 97 5.84 41.26 0.07
C LYS A 97 6.79 42.12 0.90
N LYS A 98 7.87 41.53 1.44
CA LYS A 98 8.91 42.27 2.16
C LYS A 98 9.62 43.28 1.26
N ARG A 99 10.04 42.87 0.06
CA ARG A 99 10.70 43.75 -0.92
C ARG A 99 9.80 44.91 -1.36
N LEU A 100 8.52 44.64 -1.62
CA LEU A 100 7.58 45.69 -2.02
C LEU A 100 7.39 46.74 -0.93
N ARG A 101 7.26 46.31 0.34
CA ARG A 101 7.15 47.24 1.48
C ARG A 101 8.43 48.07 1.67
N ALA A 102 9.60 47.45 1.54
CA ALA A 102 10.88 48.16 1.62
C ALA A 102 11.00 49.18 0.49
N SER A 103 10.74 48.77 -0.75
CA SER A 103 10.78 49.65 -1.93
C SER A 103 9.81 50.82 -1.83
N ALA A 104 8.58 50.60 -1.40
CA ALA A 104 7.61 51.67 -1.18
C ALA A 104 8.08 52.66 -0.08
N HIS A 105 8.65 52.15 1.00
CA HIS A 105 9.18 52.99 2.07
C HIS A 105 10.39 53.82 1.62
N GLU A 106 11.34 53.19 0.91
CA GLU A 106 12.51 53.83 0.32
C GLU A 106 12.11 54.90 -0.69
N HIS A 107 11.13 54.63 -1.55
CA HIS A 107 10.61 55.60 -2.51
C HIS A 107 10.02 56.83 -1.81
N VAL A 108 9.18 56.64 -0.79
CA VAL A 108 8.64 57.77 -0.01
C VAL A 108 9.74 58.55 0.70
N GLN A 109 10.76 57.87 1.25
CA GLN A 109 11.92 58.55 1.82
C GLN A 109 12.70 59.35 0.78
N HIS A 110 12.90 58.81 -0.42
CA HIS A 110 13.59 59.46 -1.52
C HIS A 110 12.87 60.75 -1.93
N VAL A 111 11.57 60.66 -2.22
CA VAL A 111 10.73 61.82 -2.57
C VAL A 111 10.77 62.89 -1.47
N ARG A 112 10.73 62.49 -0.19
CA ARG A 112 10.87 63.43 0.93
C ARG A 112 12.23 64.11 0.97
N ARG A 113 13.31 63.39 0.67
CA ARG A 113 14.67 63.95 0.64
C ARG A 113 14.83 64.93 -0.52
N GLU A 114 14.35 64.59 -1.71
CA GLU A 114 14.36 65.45 -2.89
C GLU A 114 13.57 66.74 -2.63
N ALA A 115 12.32 66.62 -2.17
CA ALA A 115 11.49 67.78 -1.83
C ALA A 115 12.16 68.66 -0.75
N SER A 116 12.79 68.05 0.26
CA SER A 116 13.52 68.79 1.29
C SER A 116 14.76 69.51 0.73
N ALA A 117 15.46 68.90 -0.21
CA ALA A 117 16.62 69.50 -0.88
C ALA A 117 16.20 70.68 -1.75
N GLU A 118 15.13 70.54 -2.54
CA GLU A 118 14.56 71.64 -3.35
C GLU A 118 14.08 72.81 -2.49
N LEU A 119 13.36 72.53 -1.40
CA LEU A 119 12.93 73.57 -0.45
C LEU A 119 14.11 74.26 0.24
N THR A 120 15.17 73.53 0.56
CA THR A 120 16.39 74.09 1.15
C THR A 120 17.10 75.00 0.14
N SER A 121 17.22 74.55 -1.11
CA SER A 121 17.85 75.34 -2.19
C SER A 121 17.08 76.63 -2.48
N THR A 122 15.75 76.60 -2.45
CA THR A 122 14.91 77.78 -2.72
C THR A 122 14.88 78.76 -1.54
N ARG A 123 14.89 78.27 -0.29
CA ARG A 123 14.84 79.10 0.92
C ARG A 123 16.21 79.61 1.38
N GLY A 124 17.30 78.95 0.97
CA GLY A 124 18.68 79.28 1.36
C GLY A 124 19.12 78.71 2.71
N TYR A 125 18.27 77.94 3.41
CA TYR A 125 18.60 77.27 4.66
C TYR A 125 17.76 75.99 4.86
N SER A 126 18.31 75.00 5.56
CA SER A 126 17.62 73.72 5.81
C SER A 126 16.65 73.84 6.99
N LEU A 127 15.57 73.04 7.01
CA LEU A 127 14.62 72.90 8.13
C LEU A 127 14.60 71.48 8.73
N GLY A 128 15.60 70.66 8.43
CA GLY A 128 15.73 69.31 8.98
C GLY A 128 16.11 69.32 10.46
N ARG A 129 16.15 68.14 11.09
CA ARG A 129 16.53 67.99 12.52
C ARG A 129 17.91 68.57 12.87
N ASN A 130 18.80 68.68 11.88
CA ASN A 130 20.14 69.26 12.02
C ASN A 130 20.19 70.74 11.62
N SER A 131 19.05 71.36 11.32
CA SER A 131 18.93 72.79 11.01
C SER A 131 19.20 73.64 12.26
N THR A 132 19.84 74.79 12.03
CA THR A 132 20.05 75.85 13.03
C THR A 132 18.75 76.33 13.69
N VAL A 133 17.59 76.18 13.05
CA VAL A 133 16.27 76.54 13.61
C VAL A 133 15.86 75.59 14.76
N TYR A 134 16.25 74.31 14.72
CA TYR A 134 15.89 73.30 15.73
C TYR A 134 16.95 73.09 16.84
N GLN A 135 18.15 73.65 16.70
CA GLN A 135 19.22 73.50 17.70
C GLN A 135 19.02 74.32 18.98
N ASN A 136 18.02 75.22 19.01
CA ASN A 136 17.71 76.09 20.15
C ASN A 136 16.56 75.56 21.01
N LEU A 137 16.75 74.41 21.66
CA LEU A 137 16.03 74.06 22.89
C LEU A 137 17.03 73.53 23.91
N ARG A 138 17.74 74.46 24.55
CA ARG A 138 18.41 74.24 25.83
C ARG A 138 17.67 75.03 26.91
N LYS A 139 17.08 74.31 27.85
CA LYS A 139 17.26 74.57 29.28
C LYS A 139 17.59 73.24 29.94
#